data_AF-B4HAA1-F1
#
_entry.id   AF-B4HAA1-F1
#
_cell.length_a   1.000
_cell.length_b   1.000
_cell.length_c   1.000
_cell.angle_alpha   90.00
_cell.angle_beta   90.00
_cell.angle_gamma   90.00
#
_symmetry.space_group_name_H-M   'P 1'
#
loop_
_entity.id
_entity.type
_entity.pdbx_description
1 polymer ?
#
loop_
_entity_poly.entity_id
_entity_poly.type
_entity_poly.pdbx_seq_one_letter_code
_entity_poly.pdbx_strand_id
1 'polypeptide(L)'
;MPTTRNSSKQAVSPQTQLQDNRRIAGGGLEPEEEGNMPNLSTLSLDELKQLDRDPEFFDDFIEEMSVVQHLNEELDSMMNQVENISRENESKGSHLVELKRRLSDDYTALKTLGEKCDQLNKKYLKKSEEYAPQHIRELLQIAASNADADCDRHVEHFLNGKIDVQTFLNTYQSSKKISAERKAKEERLGTQLSALERAGI
;
A
#
# COMPACT_ATOMS: atom_id res chain seq x y z
N MET A 1 13.12 6.95 24.66
CA MET A 1 14.54 6.67 24.37
C MET A 1 14.77 5.18 24.56
N PRO A 2 15.03 4.45 23.46
CA PRO A 2 16.33 3.82 23.34
C PRO A 2 16.92 3.92 21.92
N THR A 3 18.25 3.98 21.90
CA THR A 3 19.12 4.01 20.73
C THR A 3 19.51 2.58 20.39
N THR A 4 19.34 2.13 19.15
CA THR A 4 20.16 1.07 18.59
C THR A 4 20.37 1.32 17.10
N ARG A 5 21.63 1.58 16.80
CA ARG A 5 22.27 1.74 15.50
C ARG A 5 22.61 0.35 14.98
N ASN A 6 22.10 -0.07 13.81
CA ASN A 6 22.93 -0.84 12.88
C ASN A 6 22.34 -1.03 11.47
N SER A 7 23.27 -1.01 10.52
CA SER A 7 23.30 -1.79 9.27
C SER A 7 22.46 -1.33 8.07
N SER A 8 23.12 -0.44 7.32
CA SER A 8 23.22 -0.42 5.85
C SER A 8 22.75 -1.69 5.13
N LYS A 9 21.73 -1.55 4.28
CA LYS A 9 21.60 -2.32 3.03
C LYS A 9 21.12 -1.39 1.93
N GLN A 10 21.93 -1.32 0.89
CA GLN A 10 21.67 -0.65 -0.38
C GLN A 10 20.34 -1.13 -0.98
N ALA A 11 19.47 -0.18 -1.32
CA ALA A 11 18.42 -0.38 -2.31
C ALA A 11 18.87 0.34 -3.59
N VAL A 12 19.20 -0.44 -4.59
CA VAL A 12 19.58 0.02 -5.93
C VAL A 12 18.30 0.40 -6.67
N SER A 13 18.18 1.66 -7.05
CA SER A 13 17.15 2.15 -7.96
C SER A 13 17.40 1.60 -9.38
N PRO A 14 16.38 1.16 -10.13
CA PRO A 14 16.51 0.94 -11.56
C PRO A 14 16.43 2.31 -12.25
N GLN A 15 17.58 2.97 -12.37
CA GLN A 15 17.72 4.14 -13.21
C GLN A 15 17.91 3.67 -14.64
N THR A 16 16.88 3.92 -15.44
CA THR A 16 16.80 3.80 -16.89
C THR A 16 18.10 4.26 -17.55
N GLN A 17 18.80 3.33 -18.20
CA GLN A 17 19.91 3.60 -19.11
C GLN A 17 19.37 4.36 -20.33
N LEU A 18 19.42 5.68 -20.28
CA LEU A 18 19.48 6.54 -21.44
C LEU A 18 20.67 7.47 -21.24
N GLN A 19 21.50 7.55 -22.29
CA GLN A 19 22.71 8.38 -22.45
C GLN A 19 23.99 7.77 -21.88
N ASP A 20 24.84 7.26 -22.78
CA ASP A 20 25.93 8.08 -23.30
C ASP A 20 26.68 7.32 -24.40
N ASN A 21 26.37 7.62 -25.67
CA ASN A 21 27.22 7.20 -26.79
C ASN A 21 27.58 8.42 -27.64
N ARG A 22 28.15 9.43 -26.99
CA ARG A 22 29.03 10.40 -27.66
C ARG A 22 30.48 10.03 -27.35
N ARG A 23 30.98 8.99 -28.01
CA ARG A 23 32.42 8.85 -28.19
C ARG A 23 32.82 9.61 -29.45
N ILE A 24 33.44 10.74 -29.18
CA ILE A 24 34.27 11.53 -30.08
C ILE A 24 35.10 10.59 -30.97
N ALA A 25 34.99 10.83 -32.27
CA ALA A 25 35.81 10.28 -33.32
C ALA A 25 37.31 10.40 -32.96
N GLY A 26 37.93 9.25 -32.68
CA GLY A 26 39.37 9.10 -32.81
C GLY A 26 39.66 8.88 -34.29
N GLY A 27 40.31 9.85 -34.92
CA GLY A 27 40.74 9.77 -36.31
C GLY A 27 41.59 8.54 -36.56
N GLY A 28 41.05 7.63 -37.37
CA GLY A 28 41.80 6.63 -38.12
C GLY A 28 41.76 7.07 -39.58
N LEU A 29 42.94 7.13 -40.20
CA LEU A 29 43.12 7.46 -41.60
C LEU A 29 42.35 6.44 -42.46
N GLU A 30 41.23 6.87 -43.04
CA GLU A 30 40.67 6.23 -44.23
C GLU A 30 41.61 6.62 -45.39
N PRO A 31 42.16 5.66 -46.16
CA PRO A 31 42.83 6.00 -47.41
C PRO A 31 41.80 6.69 -48.29
N GLU A 32 42.17 7.81 -48.90
CA GLU A 32 41.32 8.44 -49.90
C GLU A 32 41.06 7.41 -51.01
N GLU A 33 39.85 6.84 -51.01
CA GLU A 33 39.38 6.06 -52.16
C GLU A 33 39.31 7.04 -53.32
N GLU A 34 40.30 6.93 -54.20
CA GLU A 34 40.36 7.59 -55.48
C GLU A 34 39.01 7.45 -56.20
N GLY A 35 38.17 8.47 -56.09
CA GLY A 35 37.44 9.12 -57.17
C GLY A 35 36.68 8.26 -58.19
N ASN A 36 36.30 7.02 -57.88
CA ASN A 36 35.49 6.22 -58.78
C ASN A 36 34.05 6.21 -58.28
N MET A 37 33.31 7.28 -58.59
CA MET A 37 31.86 7.29 -58.44
C MET A 37 31.32 6.08 -59.23
N PRO A 38 30.67 5.11 -58.56
CA PRO A 38 30.30 3.86 -59.19
C PRO A 38 29.32 4.14 -60.34
N ASN A 39 29.45 3.38 -61.43
CA ASN A 39 28.62 3.48 -62.64
C ASN A 39 28.83 4.72 -63.54
N LEU A 40 29.79 5.63 -63.25
CA LEU A 40 30.14 6.68 -64.21
C LEU A 40 30.81 6.14 -65.49
N SER A 41 31.62 5.09 -65.33
CA SER A 41 32.35 4.44 -66.44
C SER A 41 31.47 3.62 -67.37
N THR A 42 30.21 3.40 -67.00
CA THR A 42 29.22 2.67 -67.80
C THR A 42 28.34 3.58 -68.66
N LEU A 43 28.44 4.91 -68.49
CA LEU A 43 27.68 5.90 -69.26
C LEU A 43 28.40 6.27 -70.57
N SER A 44 27.63 6.59 -71.60
CA SER A 44 28.13 7.13 -72.87
C SER A 44 28.54 8.60 -72.76
N LEU A 45 29.35 9.09 -73.72
CA LEU A 45 29.84 10.48 -73.73
C LEU A 45 28.71 11.52 -73.81
N ASP A 46 27.59 11.18 -74.45
CA ASP A 46 26.44 12.07 -74.57
C ASP A 46 25.64 12.10 -73.26
N GLU A 47 25.48 10.97 -72.59
CA GLU A 47 24.89 10.89 -71.24
C GLU A 47 25.74 11.61 -70.20
N LEU A 48 27.07 11.53 -70.30
CA LEU A 48 27.98 12.24 -69.38
C LEU A 48 27.93 13.77 -69.58
N LYS A 49 27.74 14.25 -70.81
CA LYS A 49 27.51 15.68 -71.08
C LYS A 49 26.13 16.15 -70.63
N GLN A 50 25.15 15.26 -70.65
CA GLN A 50 23.82 15.53 -70.14
C GLN A 50 23.85 15.61 -68.61
N LEU A 51 24.58 14.71 -67.96
CA LEU A 51 24.86 14.72 -66.52
C LEU A 51 25.53 16.01 -66.03
N ASP A 52 26.42 16.61 -66.82
CA ASP A 52 27.08 17.89 -66.49
C ASP A 52 26.19 19.12 -66.75
N ARG A 53 25.20 19.02 -67.66
CA ARG A 53 24.36 20.16 -68.06
C ARG A 53 22.99 20.21 -67.39
N ASP A 54 22.47 19.07 -66.99
CA ASP A 54 21.12 18.92 -66.46
C ASP A 54 21.17 18.46 -64.99
N PRO A 55 20.90 19.35 -64.03
CA PRO A 55 20.96 19.02 -62.62
C PRO A 55 19.90 18.00 -62.18
N GLU A 56 18.72 17.95 -62.82
CA GLU A 56 17.72 16.92 -62.47
C GLU A 56 18.19 15.52 -62.92
N PHE A 57 18.80 15.42 -64.11
CA PHE A 57 19.39 14.16 -64.57
C PHE A 57 20.56 13.70 -63.68
N PHE A 58 21.29 14.64 -63.08
CA PHE A 58 22.32 14.33 -62.09
C PHE A 58 21.72 13.83 -60.77
N ASP A 59 20.71 14.50 -60.24
CA ASP A 59 20.02 14.09 -59.02
C ASP A 59 19.39 12.69 -59.19
N ASP A 60 18.72 12.43 -60.32
CA ASP A 60 18.18 11.11 -60.67
C ASP A 60 19.27 10.02 -60.71
N PHE A 61 20.43 10.32 -61.31
CA PHE A 61 21.57 9.40 -61.36
C PHE A 61 22.13 9.09 -59.96
N ILE A 62 22.16 10.08 -59.06
CA ILE A 62 22.60 9.89 -57.67
C ILE A 62 21.56 9.10 -56.87
N GLU A 63 20.26 9.32 -57.08
CA GLU A 63 19.18 8.55 -56.45
C GLU A 63 19.15 7.09 -56.92
N GLU A 64 19.53 6.82 -58.18
CA GLU A 64 19.66 5.46 -58.72
C GLU A 64 20.91 4.71 -58.22
N MET A 65 21.86 5.41 -57.60
CA MET A 65 23.08 4.78 -57.09
C MET A 65 22.76 3.81 -55.95
N SER A 66 23.24 2.56 -56.07
CA SER A 66 22.96 1.49 -55.11
C SER A 66 23.33 1.85 -53.66
N VAL A 67 24.37 2.66 -53.47
CA VAL A 67 24.78 3.16 -52.15
C VAL A 67 23.72 4.11 -51.56
N VAL A 68 23.14 5.00 -52.36
CA VAL A 68 22.10 5.95 -51.92
C VAL A 68 20.79 5.21 -51.65
N GLN A 69 20.41 4.27 -52.51
CA GLN A 69 19.24 3.41 -52.29
C GLN A 69 19.37 2.61 -51.00
N HIS A 70 20.53 2.00 -50.75
CA HIS A 70 20.77 1.24 -49.52
C HIS A 70 20.70 2.12 -48.26
N LEU A 71 21.26 3.32 -48.30
CA LEU A 71 21.18 4.28 -47.20
C LEU A 71 19.74 4.76 -46.96
N ASN A 72 18.96 4.97 -48.02
CA ASN A 72 17.54 5.33 -47.90
C ASN A 72 16.72 4.17 -47.31
N GLU A 73 16.96 2.92 -47.74
CA GLU A 73 16.34 1.74 -47.16
C GLU A 73 16.69 1.57 -45.67
N GLU A 74 17.95 1.82 -45.29
CA GLU A 74 18.38 1.78 -43.89
C GLU A 74 17.72 2.90 -43.07
N LEU A 75 17.61 4.10 -43.64
CA LEU A 75 16.93 5.24 -43.03
C LEU A 75 15.44 4.93 -42.79
N ASP A 76 14.75 4.42 -43.79
CA ASP A 76 13.33 4.03 -43.70
C ASP A 76 13.14 2.91 -42.67
N SER A 77 14.03 1.92 -42.65
CA SER A 77 14.03 0.85 -41.64
C SER A 77 14.18 1.40 -40.22
N MET A 78 15.15 2.31 -40.01
CA MET A 78 15.34 2.98 -38.73
C MET A 78 14.13 3.84 -38.34
N MET A 79 13.54 4.56 -39.28
CA MET A 79 12.38 5.41 -39.04
C MET A 79 11.16 4.58 -38.61
N ASN A 80 10.91 3.45 -39.29
CA ASN A 80 9.89 2.47 -38.90
C ASN A 80 10.15 1.89 -37.50
N GLN A 81 11.41 1.59 -37.18
CA GLN A 81 11.78 1.08 -35.86
C GLN A 81 11.53 2.12 -34.76
N VAL A 82 11.91 3.38 -35.00
CA VAL A 82 11.67 4.49 -34.06
C VAL A 82 10.18 4.71 -33.85
N GLU A 83 9.37 4.67 -34.91
CA GLU A 83 7.92 4.82 -34.80
C GLU A 83 7.31 3.68 -33.97
N ASN A 84 7.71 2.44 -34.27
CA ASN A 84 7.20 1.27 -33.55
C ASN A 84 7.56 1.32 -32.05
N ILE A 85 8.81 1.68 -31.72
CA ILE A 85 9.25 1.85 -30.32
C ILE A 85 8.47 2.98 -29.65
N SER A 86 8.24 4.09 -30.35
CA SER A 86 7.51 5.24 -29.81
C SER A 86 6.06 4.88 -29.48
N ARG A 87 5.39 4.15 -30.39
CA ARG A 87 4.04 3.63 -30.22
C ARG A 87 3.95 2.63 -29.06
N GLU A 88 4.93 1.74 -28.94
CA GLU A 88 5.00 0.79 -27.82
C GLU A 88 5.21 1.51 -26.48
N ASN A 89 6.10 2.51 -26.46
CA ASN A 89 6.36 3.33 -25.27
C ASN A 89 5.13 4.12 -24.84
N GLU A 90 4.37 4.69 -25.77
CA GLU A 90 3.12 5.39 -25.48
C GLU A 90 2.07 4.44 -24.84
N SER A 91 1.92 3.24 -25.41
CA SER A 91 1.05 2.20 -24.87
C SER A 91 1.47 1.76 -23.45
N LYS A 92 2.76 1.50 -23.24
CA LYS A 92 3.32 1.17 -21.92
C LYS A 92 3.12 2.31 -20.92
N GLY A 93 3.31 3.56 -21.35
CA GLY A 93 3.08 4.75 -20.53
C GLY A 93 1.63 4.84 -20.06
N SER A 94 0.69 4.66 -20.98
CA SER A 94 -0.75 4.65 -20.67
C SER A 94 -1.12 3.52 -19.70
N HIS A 95 -0.57 2.32 -19.91
CA HIS A 95 -0.79 1.17 -19.03
C HIS A 95 -0.22 1.40 -17.62
N LEU A 96 0.97 1.98 -17.50
CA LEU A 96 1.59 2.31 -16.22
C LEU A 96 0.77 3.35 -15.44
N VAL A 97 0.21 4.36 -16.11
CA VAL A 97 -0.67 5.35 -15.47
C VAL A 97 -1.91 4.67 -14.90
N GLU A 98 -2.53 3.77 -15.66
CA GLU A 98 -3.70 3.03 -15.19
C GLU A 98 -3.37 2.11 -14.01
N LEU A 99 -2.25 1.38 -14.08
CA LEU A 99 -1.81 0.49 -13.01
C LEU A 99 -1.49 1.28 -11.74
N LYS A 100 -0.82 2.43 -11.86
CA LYS A 100 -0.54 3.33 -10.74
C LYS A 100 -1.82 3.85 -10.10
N ARG A 101 -2.83 4.20 -10.91
CA ARG A 101 -4.15 4.60 -10.41
C ARG A 101 -4.81 3.47 -9.63
N ARG A 102 -4.89 2.27 -10.21
CA ARG A 102 -5.46 1.07 -9.54
C ARG A 102 -4.76 0.76 -8.23
N LEU A 103 -3.43 0.75 -8.23
CA LEU A 103 -2.64 0.53 -7.02
C LEU A 103 -2.92 1.59 -5.93
N SER A 104 -3.05 2.85 -6.33
CA SER A 104 -3.42 3.93 -5.41
C SER A 104 -4.81 3.71 -4.83
N ASP A 105 -5.79 3.35 -5.67
CA ASP A 105 -7.16 3.06 -5.24
C ASP A 105 -7.17 1.88 -4.25
N ASP A 106 -6.51 0.77 -4.59
CA ASP A 106 -6.40 -0.42 -3.74
C ASP A 106 -5.71 -0.10 -2.40
N TYR A 107 -4.64 0.70 -2.42
CA TYR A 107 -3.95 1.14 -1.21
C TYR A 107 -4.88 1.96 -0.31
N THR A 108 -5.65 2.89 -0.87
CA THR A 108 -6.60 3.70 -0.08
C THR A 108 -7.73 2.85 0.49
N ALA A 109 -8.24 1.88 -0.27
CA ALA A 109 -9.25 0.94 0.18
C ALA A 109 -8.73 0.06 1.32
N LEU A 110 -7.51 -0.49 1.18
CA LEU A 110 -6.87 -1.30 2.20
C LEU A 110 -6.63 -0.51 3.48
N LYS A 111 -6.13 0.73 3.37
CA LYS A 111 -5.92 1.62 4.52
C LYS A 111 -7.23 1.89 5.25
N THR A 112 -8.29 2.22 4.51
CA THR A 112 -9.63 2.47 5.07
C THR A 112 -10.19 1.22 5.77
N LEU A 113 -9.99 0.05 5.18
CA LEU A 113 -10.43 -1.21 5.77
C LEU A 113 -9.62 -1.57 7.03
N GLY A 114 -8.31 -1.33 7.03
CA GLY A 114 -7.44 -1.49 8.20
C GLY A 114 -7.90 -0.60 9.36
N GLU A 115 -8.16 0.68 9.10
CA GLU A 115 -8.67 1.62 10.11
C GLU A 115 -10.02 1.18 10.68
N LYS A 116 -10.93 0.65 9.83
CA LYS A 116 -12.21 0.08 10.29
C LYS A 116 -12.01 -1.16 11.16
N CYS A 117 -11.09 -2.04 10.78
CA CYS A 117 -10.75 -3.24 11.54
C CYS A 117 -10.23 -2.84 12.93
N ASP A 118 -9.29 -1.90 13.00
CA ASP A 118 -8.72 -1.41 14.27
C ASP A 118 -9.79 -0.79 15.17
N GLN A 119 -10.70 0.01 14.61
CA GLN A 119 -11.81 0.58 15.36
C GLN A 119 -12.75 -0.50 15.90
N LEU A 120 -13.07 -1.51 15.09
CA LEU A 120 -13.95 -2.60 15.51
C LEU A 120 -13.27 -3.47 16.58
N ASN A 121 -11.97 -3.74 16.42
CA ASN A 121 -11.18 -4.47 17.40
C ASN A 121 -11.11 -3.71 18.74
N LYS A 122 -10.91 -2.39 18.72
CA LYS A 122 -10.97 -1.57 19.95
C LYS A 122 -12.33 -1.66 20.65
N LYS A 123 -13.43 -1.61 19.89
CA LYS A 123 -14.79 -1.78 20.44
C LYS A 123 -15.00 -3.18 21.01
N TYR A 124 -14.49 -4.19 20.33
CA TYR A 124 -14.53 -5.58 20.78
C TYR A 124 -13.76 -5.76 22.09
N LEU A 125 -12.50 -5.30 22.16
CA LEU A 125 -11.67 -5.39 23.37
C LEU A 125 -12.33 -4.70 24.55
N LYS A 126 -12.87 -3.49 24.36
CA LYS A 126 -13.60 -2.78 25.42
C LYS A 126 -14.79 -3.59 25.95
N LYS A 127 -15.59 -4.18 25.05
CA LYS A 127 -16.70 -5.05 25.45
C LYS A 127 -16.20 -6.33 26.12
N SER A 128 -15.12 -6.92 25.62
CA SER A 128 -14.52 -8.12 26.19
C SER A 128 -14.04 -7.88 27.62
N GLU A 129 -13.47 -6.71 27.91
CA GLU A 129 -13.08 -6.30 29.26
C GLU A 129 -14.30 -6.03 30.14
N GLU A 130 -15.31 -5.29 29.63
CA GLU A 130 -16.55 -4.97 30.35
C GLU A 130 -17.36 -6.22 30.73
N TYR A 131 -17.36 -7.24 29.85
CA TYR A 131 -18.04 -8.51 30.10
C TYR A 131 -17.10 -9.63 30.53
N ALA A 132 -15.87 -9.31 30.92
CA ALA A 132 -14.95 -10.30 31.47
C ALA A 132 -15.59 -10.91 32.74
N PRO A 133 -15.67 -12.25 32.86
CA PRO A 133 -16.32 -12.89 34.00
C PRO A 133 -15.75 -12.45 35.35
N GLN A 134 -14.44 -12.20 35.40
CA GLN A 134 -13.76 -11.70 36.59
C GLN A 134 -14.18 -10.26 36.93
N HIS A 135 -14.33 -9.39 35.92
CA HIS A 135 -14.84 -8.03 36.13
C HIS A 135 -16.30 -8.04 36.62
N ILE A 136 -17.15 -8.90 36.05
CA ILE A 136 -18.55 -9.07 36.49
C ILE A 136 -18.61 -9.53 37.95
N ARG A 137 -17.72 -10.45 38.36
CA ARG A 137 -17.62 -10.91 39.75
C ARG A 137 -17.27 -9.76 40.71
N GLU A 138 -16.29 -8.94 40.34
CA GLU A 138 -15.89 -7.76 41.12
C GLU A 138 -17.04 -6.76 41.25
N LEU A 139 -17.77 -6.48 40.17
CA LEU A 139 -18.96 -5.62 40.20
C LEU A 139 -20.05 -6.18 41.12
N LEU A 140 -20.27 -7.50 41.12
CA LEU A 140 -21.20 -8.16 42.04
C LEU A 140 -20.75 -8.01 43.50
N GLN A 141 -19.46 -8.16 43.77
CA GLN A 141 -18.88 -8.00 45.10
C GLN A 141 -19.09 -6.57 45.63
N ILE A 142 -18.80 -5.55 44.80
CA ILE A 142 -19.04 -4.14 45.14
C ILE A 142 -20.53 -3.88 45.38
N ALA A 143 -21.40 -4.38 44.50
CA ALA A 143 -22.85 -4.19 44.62
C ALA A 143 -23.46 -4.93 45.83
N ALA A 144 -22.86 -6.04 46.28
CA ALA A 144 -23.23 -6.73 47.51
C ALA A 144 -22.79 -5.90 48.73
N SER A 145 -21.54 -5.44 48.76
CA SER A 145 -21.00 -4.57 49.82
C SER A 145 -21.83 -3.30 50.01
N ASN A 146 -22.22 -2.63 48.91
CA ASN A 146 -23.08 -1.45 48.96
C ASN A 146 -24.48 -1.76 49.54
N ALA A 147 -25.06 -2.92 49.19
CA ALA A 147 -26.36 -3.33 49.74
C ALA A 147 -26.27 -3.68 51.23
N ASP A 148 -25.17 -4.29 51.68
CA ASP A 148 -24.90 -4.50 53.11
C ASP A 148 -24.77 -3.17 53.87
N ALA A 149 -24.05 -2.18 53.30
CA ALA A 149 -23.96 -0.84 53.89
C ALA A 149 -25.33 -0.14 53.96
N ASP A 150 -26.19 -0.31 52.96
CA ASP A 150 -27.57 0.18 53.00
C ASP A 150 -28.40 -0.53 54.08
N CYS A 151 -28.20 -1.83 54.29
CA CYS A 151 -28.83 -2.55 55.40
C CYS A 151 -28.43 -1.95 56.75
N ASP A 152 -27.14 -1.69 56.96
CA ASP A 152 -26.63 -1.09 58.19
C ASP A 152 -27.22 0.31 58.40
N ARG A 153 -27.33 1.10 57.34
CA ARG A 153 -27.97 2.41 57.38
C ARG A 153 -29.45 2.33 57.77
N HIS A 154 -30.19 1.34 57.29
CA HIS A 154 -31.58 1.13 57.70
C HIS A 154 -31.69 0.77 59.18
N VAL A 155 -30.77 -0.06 59.69
CA VAL A 155 -30.69 -0.40 61.12
C VAL A 155 -30.40 0.84 61.95
N GLU A 156 -29.41 1.65 61.56
CA GLU A 156 -29.08 2.89 62.26
C GLU A 156 -30.25 3.88 62.31
N HIS A 157 -30.99 4.04 61.20
CA HIS A 157 -32.16 4.93 61.18
C HIS A 157 -33.27 4.45 62.11
N PHE A 158 -33.49 3.14 62.18
CA PHE A 158 -34.46 2.56 63.10
C PHE A 158 -34.06 2.74 64.56
N LEU A 159 -32.81 2.46 64.91
CA LEU A 159 -32.28 2.63 66.27
C LEU A 159 -32.31 4.10 66.74
N ASN A 160 -32.12 5.04 65.81
CA ASN A 160 -32.23 6.47 66.08
C ASN A 160 -33.68 6.99 66.07
N GLY A 161 -34.68 6.13 65.92
CA GLY A 161 -36.09 6.50 65.90
C GLY A 161 -36.54 7.32 64.69
N LYS A 162 -35.76 7.33 63.59
CA LYS A 162 -36.07 8.10 62.37
C LYS A 162 -37.11 7.42 61.48
N ILE A 163 -37.28 6.11 61.62
CA ILE A 163 -38.25 5.29 60.88
C ILE A 163 -38.99 4.36 61.85
N ASP A 164 -40.24 4.03 61.54
CA ASP A 164 -41.06 3.11 62.34
C ASP A 164 -40.74 1.63 62.01
N VAL A 165 -41.25 0.73 62.85
CA VAL A 165 -40.99 -0.72 62.74
C VAL A 165 -41.41 -1.28 61.38
N GLN A 166 -42.56 -0.86 60.84
CA GLN A 166 -43.06 -1.42 59.58
C GLN A 166 -42.21 -0.96 58.39
N THR A 167 -41.81 0.32 58.36
CA THR A 167 -40.90 0.84 57.32
C THR A 167 -39.51 0.20 57.41
N PHE A 168 -38.99 -0.03 58.62
CA PHE A 168 -37.73 -0.73 58.82
C PHE A 168 -37.78 -2.15 58.28
N LEU A 169 -38.79 -2.95 58.67
CA LEU A 169 -38.90 -4.34 58.24
C LEU A 169 -38.97 -4.45 56.72
N ASN A 170 -39.76 -3.60 56.06
CA ASN A 170 -39.89 -3.62 54.60
C ASN A 170 -38.58 -3.24 53.89
N THR A 171 -37.93 -2.15 54.30
CA THR A 171 -36.70 -1.66 53.64
C THR A 171 -35.50 -2.56 53.93
N TYR A 172 -35.31 -2.99 55.18
CA TYR A 172 -34.24 -3.89 55.58
C TYR A 172 -34.36 -5.26 54.93
N GLN A 173 -35.53 -5.90 54.95
CA GLN A 173 -35.69 -7.22 54.31
C GLN A 173 -35.45 -7.15 52.81
N SER A 174 -35.92 -6.10 52.14
CA SER A 174 -35.68 -5.89 50.71
C SER A 174 -34.17 -5.73 50.42
N SER A 175 -33.48 -4.86 51.15
CA SER A 175 -32.04 -4.64 50.96
C SER A 175 -31.22 -5.89 51.31
N LYS A 176 -31.58 -6.58 52.41
CA LYS A 176 -30.90 -7.80 52.87
C LYS A 176 -31.06 -8.94 51.88
N LYS A 177 -32.24 -9.08 51.28
CA LYS A 177 -32.48 -10.05 50.21
C LYS A 177 -31.57 -9.77 48.99
N ILE A 178 -31.50 -8.52 48.55
CA ILE A 178 -30.64 -8.13 47.41
C ILE A 178 -29.16 -8.41 47.72
N SER A 179 -28.68 -8.04 48.91
CA SER A 179 -27.31 -8.34 49.34
C SER A 179 -27.02 -9.85 49.30
N ALA A 180 -27.87 -10.65 49.95
CA ALA A 180 -27.71 -12.10 50.02
C ALA A 180 -27.72 -12.76 48.63
N GLU A 181 -28.62 -12.35 47.75
CA GLU A 181 -28.68 -12.84 46.37
C GLU A 181 -27.42 -12.49 45.57
N ARG A 182 -26.91 -11.26 45.70
CA ARG A 182 -25.68 -10.82 45.01
C ARG A 182 -24.47 -11.58 45.52
N LYS A 183 -24.34 -11.76 46.83
CA LYS A 183 -23.26 -12.52 47.46
C LYS A 183 -23.27 -13.98 47.02
N ALA A 184 -24.42 -14.63 47.03
CA ALA A 184 -24.53 -16.02 46.56
C ALA A 184 -24.17 -16.17 45.07
N LYS A 185 -24.53 -15.19 44.22
CA LYS A 185 -24.14 -15.19 42.80
C LYS A 185 -22.65 -14.95 42.61
N GLU A 186 -22.06 -14.03 43.38
CA GLU A 186 -20.62 -13.75 43.37
C GLU A 186 -19.80 -14.99 43.77
N GLU A 187 -20.14 -15.64 44.89
CA GLU A 187 -19.46 -16.84 45.37
C GLU A 187 -19.58 -18.01 44.38
N ARG A 188 -20.77 -18.19 43.79
CA ARG A 188 -20.99 -19.21 42.76
C ARG A 188 -20.13 -18.95 41.53
N LEU A 189 -20.08 -17.71 41.05
CA LEU A 189 -19.27 -17.34 39.89
C LEU A 189 -17.77 -17.52 40.20
N GLY A 190 -17.31 -17.08 41.37
CA GLY A 190 -15.92 -17.29 41.82
C GLY A 190 -15.53 -18.76 41.86
N THR A 191 -16.41 -19.62 42.38
CA THR A 191 -16.17 -21.07 42.41
C THR A 191 -16.03 -21.65 40.99
N GLN A 192 -16.88 -21.21 40.05
CA GLN A 192 -16.82 -21.64 38.66
C GLN A 192 -15.53 -21.17 37.97
N LEU A 193 -15.12 -19.92 38.18
CA LEU A 193 -13.90 -19.36 37.60
C LEU A 193 -12.66 -20.09 38.10
N SER A 194 -12.52 -20.28 39.42
CA SER A 194 -11.40 -21.03 39.97
C SER A 194 -11.40 -22.51 39.53
N ALA A 195 -12.57 -23.09 39.25
CA ALA A 195 -12.64 -24.44 38.69
C ALA A 195 -12.12 -24.49 37.25
N LEU A 196 -12.42 -23.47 36.43
CA LEU A 196 -11.90 -23.35 35.07
C LEU A 196 -10.38 -23.13 35.06
N GLU A 197 -9.87 -22.22 35.90
CA GLU A 197 -8.43 -21.98 36.05
C GLU A 197 -7.67 -23.27 36.43
N ARG A 198 -8.24 -24.07 37.35
CA ARG A 198 -7.67 -25.37 37.73
C ARG A 198 -7.75 -26.42 36.62
N ALA A 199 -8.74 -26.31 35.73
CA ALA A 199 -8.89 -27.21 34.58
C ALA A 199 -7.91 -26.89 33.44
N GLY A 200 -7.12 -25.81 33.55
CA GLY A 200 -6.10 -25.44 32.57
C GLY A 200 -6.68 -24.88 31.26
N ILE A 201 -7.90 -24.33 31.32
CA ILE A 201 -8.54 -23.59 30.22
C ILE A 201 -8.50 -22.10 30.56
#